data_AF-A0A653LIP5-F1
#
_entry.id   AF-A0A653LIP5-F1
#
_cell.length_a   1.000
_cell.length_b   1.000
_cell.length_c   1.000
_cell.angle_alpha   90.00
_cell.angle_beta   90.00
_cell.angle_gamma   90.00
#
_symmetry.space_group_name_H-M   'P 1'
#
loop_
_entity.id
_entity.type
_entity.pdbx_description
1 polymer ?
#
loop_
_entity_poly.entity_id
_entity_poly.type
_entity_poly.pdbx_seq_one_letter_code
_entity_poly.pdbx_strand_id
1 'polypeptide(L)'
;MKKLIIIIFFISFKMFSQPNEERINQFRSETKIDNQDKAIYNLLDEFYAQALQSDLGELNADIPKKIDKLYQNRKTKNRHLLLMYMAYQNHISQTAAVGKKPNTKFQVELMTDLAYEFKNIYNKIPVLIYIYKFEALDTSGQNEEAAKVLNEGLTEYPDSIPLKVYNFLISKDEVIKTDLITNHSNHWMVKQFEIK
;
A
#
# COMPACT_ATOMS: atom_id res chain seq x y z
N MET A 1 -10.77 3.82 13.77
CA MET A 1 -11.27 2.69 12.95
C MET A 1 -10.34 1.51 13.14
N LYS A 2 -10.83 0.25 13.15
CA LYS A 2 -9.92 -0.91 13.03
C LYS A 2 -9.07 -0.66 11.78
N LYS A 3 -7.76 -0.88 11.81
CA LYS A 3 -6.91 -0.66 10.63
C LYS A 3 -6.59 -2.03 10.03
N LEU A 4 -6.07 -2.05 8.81
CA LEU A 4 -5.30 -3.20 8.34
C LEU A 4 -4.34 -3.59 9.47
N ILE A 5 -4.61 -4.73 10.12
CA ILE A 5 -3.63 -5.34 11.00
C ILE A 5 -2.47 -5.59 10.06
N ILE A 6 -1.40 -4.85 10.29
CA ILE A 6 -0.22 -4.79 9.44
C ILE A 6 0.07 -6.24 9.06
N ILE A 7 0.04 -6.55 7.76
CA ILE A 7 0.65 -7.77 7.27
C ILE A 7 2.14 -7.52 7.44
N ILE A 8 2.61 -7.72 8.67
CA ILE A 8 3.97 -7.42 9.11
C ILE A 8 4.84 -8.42 8.38
N PHE A 9 5.49 -7.96 7.33
CA PHE A 9 6.77 -8.53 6.97
C PHE A 9 7.68 -8.31 8.17
N PHE A 10 7.88 -9.35 8.98
CA PHE A 10 8.99 -9.42 9.95
C PHE A 10 10.31 -9.56 9.19
N ILE A 11 10.58 -8.63 8.28
CA ILE A 11 11.90 -8.50 7.71
C ILE A 11 12.58 -7.41 8.53
N SER A 12 13.41 -7.86 9.47
CA SER A 12 14.26 -7.06 10.34
C SER A 12 15.30 -6.30 9.52
N PHE A 13 14.88 -5.36 8.67
CA PHE A 13 15.79 -4.45 8.02
C PHE A 13 16.29 -3.46 9.07
N LYS A 14 17.42 -3.78 9.70
CA LYS A 14 18.19 -2.88 10.59
C LYS A 14 18.67 -1.59 9.91
N MET A 15 18.15 -1.24 8.73
CA MET A 15 18.89 -0.44 7.75
C MET A 15 18.34 0.95 7.46
N PHE A 16 17.31 1.44 8.15
CA PHE A 16 16.83 2.79 7.90
C PHE A 16 16.43 3.48 9.22
N SER A 17 17.20 4.49 9.63
CA SER A 17 16.56 5.67 10.24
C SER A 17 15.52 6.19 9.23
N GLN A 18 14.45 6.86 9.69
CA GLN A 18 13.40 7.40 8.82
C GLN A 18 14.05 8.04 7.58
N PRO A 19 13.86 7.48 6.37
CA PRO A 19 14.49 8.04 5.19
C PRO A 19 13.94 9.45 5.01
N ASN A 20 14.81 10.44 5.05
CA ASN A 20 14.46 11.81 4.70
C ASN A 20 14.31 11.92 3.17
N GLU A 21 13.82 13.07 2.70
CA GLU A 21 13.68 13.39 1.27
C GLU A 21 14.98 13.11 0.48
N GLU A 22 16.13 13.40 1.08
CA GLU A 22 17.45 13.13 0.52
C GLU A 22 17.68 11.64 0.24
N ARG A 23 17.28 10.75 1.15
CA ARG A 23 17.40 9.30 0.98
C ARG A 23 16.46 8.76 -0.10
N ILE A 24 15.26 9.34 -0.25
CA ILE A 24 14.33 9.00 -1.33
C ILE A 24 14.93 9.42 -2.68
N ASN A 25 15.48 10.64 -2.77
CA ASN A 25 16.15 11.12 -3.98
C ASN A 25 17.38 10.26 -4.34
N GLN A 26 18.11 9.77 -3.34
CA GLN A 26 19.20 8.83 -3.55
C GLN A 26 18.73 7.50 -4.15
N PHE A 27 17.57 6.97 -3.74
CA PHE A 27 17.04 5.73 -4.34
C PHE A 27 16.84 5.86 -5.85
N ARG A 28 16.34 7.01 -6.29
CA ARG A 28 16.12 7.31 -7.71
C ARG A 28 17.44 7.32 -8.49
N SER A 29 18.46 8.05 -8.00
CA SER A 29 19.73 8.20 -8.71
C SER A 29 20.54 6.90 -8.82
N GLU A 30 20.34 5.96 -7.90
CA GLU A 30 21.01 4.65 -7.89
C GLU A 30 20.34 3.60 -8.79
N THR A 31 19.20 3.93 -9.42
CA THR A 31 18.37 2.97 -10.14
C THR A 31 18.20 3.34 -11.61
N LYS A 32 18.32 2.35 -12.51
CA LYS A 32 17.91 2.52 -13.91
C LYS A 32 16.38 2.54 -14.03
N ILE A 33 15.82 3.62 -14.58
CA ILE A 33 14.39 3.74 -14.87
C ILE A 33 14.08 3.11 -16.24
N ASP A 34 13.01 2.32 -16.33
CA ASP A 34 12.57 1.67 -17.57
C ASP A 34 11.06 1.39 -17.53
N ASN A 35 10.28 2.09 -18.35
CA ASN A 35 8.82 1.96 -18.35
C ASN A 35 8.27 0.62 -18.88
N GLN A 36 9.12 -0.20 -19.54
CA GLN A 36 8.74 -1.53 -20.01
C GLN A 36 8.97 -2.61 -18.94
N ASP A 37 9.83 -2.34 -17.95
CA ASP A 37 10.14 -3.29 -16.88
C ASP A 37 9.10 -3.22 -15.76
N LYS A 38 8.16 -4.17 -15.77
CA LYS A 38 7.07 -4.25 -14.80
C LYS A 38 7.37 -5.14 -13.59
N ALA A 39 8.62 -5.55 -13.36
CA ALA A 39 8.92 -6.51 -12.29
C ALA A 39 8.46 -6.04 -10.91
N ILE A 40 8.72 -4.77 -10.57
CA ILE A 40 8.27 -4.19 -9.30
C ILE A 40 6.76 -3.96 -9.27
N TYR A 41 6.17 -3.49 -10.38
CA TYR A 41 4.73 -3.29 -10.49
C TYR A 41 3.98 -4.61 -10.23
N ASN A 42 4.36 -5.67 -10.95
CA ASN A 42 3.72 -6.98 -10.85
C ASN A 42 3.90 -7.60 -9.45
N LEU A 43 5.05 -7.37 -8.81
CA LEU A 43 5.27 -7.81 -7.43
C LEU A 43 4.25 -7.17 -6.47
N LEU A 44 4.03 -5.86 -6.56
CA LEU A 44 3.08 -5.17 -5.68
C LEU A 44 1.63 -5.54 -5.99
N ASP A 45 1.32 -5.78 -7.27
CA ASP A 45 0.00 -6.23 -7.71
C ASP A 45 -0.30 -7.66 -7.21
N GLU A 46 0.68 -8.56 -7.29
CA GLU A 46 0.58 -9.93 -6.76
C GLU A 46 0.47 -9.93 -5.24
N PHE A 47 1.22 -9.07 -4.55
CA PHE A 47 1.07 -8.86 -3.11
C PHE A 47 -0.36 -8.42 -2.78
N TYR A 48 -0.89 -7.40 -3.46
CA TYR A 48 -2.25 -6.91 -3.24
C TYR A 48 -3.29 -8.01 -3.46
N ALA A 49 -3.18 -8.74 -4.58
CA ALA A 49 -4.11 -9.82 -4.93
C ALA A 49 -4.19 -10.89 -3.83
N GLN A 50 -3.05 -11.27 -3.25
CA GLN A 50 -2.99 -12.30 -2.21
C GLN A 50 -3.34 -11.75 -0.82
N ALA A 51 -2.69 -10.68 -0.40
CA ALA A 51 -2.74 -10.22 0.98
C ALA A 51 -4.00 -9.39 1.27
N LEU A 52 -4.49 -8.62 0.29
CA LEU A 52 -5.53 -7.64 0.52
C LEU A 52 -6.85 -7.96 -0.17
N GLN A 53 -6.81 -8.43 -1.42
CA GLN A 53 -8.02 -8.68 -2.22
C GLN A 53 -8.58 -10.10 -2.06
N SER A 54 -7.76 -11.08 -1.67
CA SER A 54 -8.24 -12.45 -1.48
C SER A 54 -9.13 -12.56 -0.24
N ASP A 55 -10.03 -13.53 -0.22
CA ASP A 55 -10.91 -13.74 0.93
C ASP A 55 -10.17 -14.06 2.23
N LEU A 56 -9.02 -14.74 2.13
CA LEU A 56 -8.22 -15.20 3.27
C LEU A 56 -7.23 -14.15 3.77
N GLY A 57 -6.73 -13.29 2.88
CA GLY A 57 -5.70 -12.30 3.23
C GLY A 57 -4.33 -12.90 3.50
N GLU A 58 -4.03 -14.08 2.93
CA GLU A 58 -2.80 -14.82 3.18
C GLU A 58 -1.80 -14.66 2.04
N LEU A 59 -0.53 -14.39 2.40
CA LEU A 59 0.57 -14.38 1.46
C LEU A 59 1.17 -15.76 1.29
N ASN A 60 1.41 -16.16 0.05
CA ASN A 60 2.21 -17.33 -0.22
C ASN A 60 3.69 -17.10 0.16
N ALA A 61 4.43 -18.19 0.35
CA ALA A 61 5.84 -18.14 0.71
C ALA A 61 6.76 -17.60 -0.40
N ASP A 62 6.25 -17.33 -1.61
CA ASP A 62 7.04 -16.88 -2.75
C ASP A 62 7.16 -15.37 -2.84
N ILE A 63 6.18 -14.60 -2.34
CA ILE A 63 6.27 -13.14 -2.30
C ILE A 63 7.50 -12.65 -1.51
N PRO A 64 7.78 -13.12 -0.26
CA PRO A 64 9.00 -12.73 0.44
C PRO A 64 10.28 -13.01 -0.35
N LYS A 65 10.35 -14.16 -1.05
CA LYS A 65 11.50 -14.54 -1.87
C LYS A 65 11.67 -13.61 -3.08
N LYS A 66 10.56 -13.24 -3.74
CA LYS A 66 10.57 -12.29 -4.85
C LYS A 66 11.02 -10.90 -4.40
N ILE A 67 10.54 -10.43 -3.24
CA ILE A 67 10.99 -9.18 -2.62
C ILE A 67 12.49 -9.21 -2.39
N ASP A 68 13.01 -10.25 -1.71
CA ASP A 68 14.45 -10.35 -1.41
C ASP A 68 15.29 -10.39 -2.69
N LYS A 69 14.92 -11.22 -3.68
CA LYS A 69 15.63 -11.30 -4.97
C LYS A 69 15.71 -9.93 -5.68
N LEU A 70 14.61 -9.19 -5.74
CA LEU A 70 14.56 -7.88 -6.39
C LEU A 70 15.29 -6.81 -5.57
N TYR A 71 15.19 -6.88 -4.24
CA TYR A 71 15.85 -5.97 -3.31
C TYR A 71 17.37 -6.13 -3.33
N GLN A 72 17.91 -7.35 -3.34
CA GLN A 72 19.36 -7.59 -3.34
C GLN A 72 20.02 -7.26 -4.69
N ASN A 73 19.29 -7.42 -5.80
CA ASN A 73 19.84 -7.16 -7.12
C ASN A 73 19.86 -5.64 -7.42
N ARG A 74 21.04 -5.02 -7.29
CA ARG A 74 21.25 -3.59 -7.61
C ARG A 74 21.00 -3.23 -9.09
N LYS A 75 20.96 -4.21 -9.99
CA LYS A 75 20.66 -3.99 -11.42
C LYS A 75 19.16 -4.06 -11.74
N THR A 76 18.31 -4.38 -10.77
CA THR A 76 16.85 -4.37 -10.94
C THR A 76 16.42 -2.96 -11.39
N LYS A 77 15.73 -2.88 -12.53
CA LYS A 77 15.18 -1.61 -13.01
C LYS A 77 14.01 -1.19 -12.13
N ASN A 78 13.80 0.11 -12.01
CA ASN A 78 12.76 0.70 -11.15
C ASN A 78 12.82 0.27 -9.68
N ARG A 79 13.94 -0.30 -9.21
CA ARG A 79 14.17 -0.73 -7.82
C ARG A 79 13.84 0.36 -6.78
N HIS A 80 14.01 1.64 -7.09
CA HIS A 80 13.63 2.76 -6.22
C HIS A 80 12.17 2.66 -5.75
N LEU A 81 11.24 2.21 -6.58
CA LEU A 81 9.82 1.99 -6.21
C LEU A 81 9.70 0.96 -5.08
N LEU A 82 10.46 -0.14 -5.17
CA LEU A 82 10.51 -1.16 -4.13
C LEU A 82 11.14 -0.58 -2.86
N LEU A 83 12.23 0.19 -2.96
CA LEU A 83 12.88 0.80 -1.79
C LEU A 83 11.96 1.78 -1.06
N MET A 84 11.24 2.62 -1.80
CA MET A 84 10.24 3.54 -1.23
C MET A 84 9.10 2.77 -0.56
N TYR A 85 8.58 1.73 -1.21
CA TYR A 85 7.57 0.87 -0.60
C TYR A 85 8.08 0.20 0.69
N MET A 86 9.29 -0.35 0.68
CA MET A 86 9.89 -0.99 1.84
C MET A 86 10.18 0.01 2.98
N ALA A 87 10.56 1.25 2.65
CA ALA A 87 10.71 2.32 3.62
C ALA A 87 9.39 2.62 4.34
N TYR A 88 8.29 2.69 3.58
CA TYR A 88 6.95 2.88 4.14
C TYR A 88 6.56 1.70 5.05
N GLN A 89 6.70 0.46 4.56
CA GLN A 89 6.40 -0.75 5.32
C GLN A 89 7.20 -0.86 6.63
N ASN A 90 8.49 -0.52 6.58
CA ASN A 90 9.34 -0.53 7.77
C ASN A 90 8.89 0.53 8.78
N HIS A 91 8.51 1.73 8.32
CA HIS A 91 8.03 2.80 9.20
C HIS A 91 6.71 2.41 9.90
N ILE A 92 5.72 1.89 9.17
CA ILE A 92 4.46 1.46 9.79
C ILE A 92 4.68 0.26 10.73
N SER A 93 5.58 -0.67 10.40
CA SER A 93 5.88 -1.84 11.24
C SER A 93 6.60 -1.45 12.52
N GLN A 94 7.60 -0.57 12.45
CA GLN A 94 8.33 -0.09 13.63
C GLN A 94 7.40 0.66 14.58
N THR A 95 6.57 1.59 14.07
CA THR A 95 5.65 2.37 14.90
C THR A 95 4.67 1.48 15.67
N ALA A 96 4.16 0.42 15.04
CA ALA A 96 3.31 -0.57 15.70
C ALA A 96 4.05 -1.43 16.72
N ALA A 97 5.26 -1.88 16.40
CA ALA A 97 6.04 -2.77 17.27
C ALA A 97 6.54 -2.08 18.55
N VAL A 98 6.89 -0.79 18.49
CA VAL A 98 7.47 -0.04 19.62
C VAL A 98 6.50 0.94 20.27
N GLY A 99 5.22 0.95 19.86
CA GLY A 99 4.17 1.82 20.39
C GLY A 99 4.43 3.32 20.19
N LYS A 100 5.35 3.70 19.30
CA LYS A 100 5.66 5.11 19.01
C LYS A 100 4.58 5.71 18.13
N LYS A 101 4.28 7.00 18.36
CA LYS A 101 3.39 7.76 17.48
C LYS A 101 3.96 7.75 16.05
N PRO A 102 3.14 7.41 15.03
CA PRO A 102 3.58 7.45 13.65
C PRO A 102 3.93 8.88 13.23
N ASN A 103 5.04 9.03 12.50
CA ASN A 103 5.31 10.27 11.76
C ASN A 103 4.37 10.29 10.54
N THR A 104 3.20 10.90 10.70
CA THR A 104 2.15 10.92 9.69
C THR A 104 2.50 11.79 8.49
N LYS A 105 3.24 12.89 8.71
CA LYS A 105 3.77 13.74 7.63
C LYS A 105 4.64 12.92 6.66
N PHE A 106 5.62 12.18 7.21
CA PHE A 106 6.47 11.31 6.42
C PHE A 106 5.68 10.24 5.65
N GLN A 107 4.66 9.63 6.26
CA GLN A 107 3.81 8.63 5.59
C GLN A 107 3.08 9.22 4.38
N VAL A 108 2.49 10.42 4.56
CA VAL A 108 1.75 11.10 3.50
C VAL A 108 2.68 11.53 2.36
N GLU A 109 3.84 12.13 2.68
CA GLU A 109 4.82 12.57 1.69
C GLU A 109 5.37 11.37 0.89
N LEU A 110 5.86 10.34 1.57
CA LEU A 110 6.41 9.15 0.91
C LEU A 110 5.38 8.44 0.02
N MET A 111 4.13 8.31 0.46
CA MET A 111 3.09 7.68 -0.35
C MET A 111 2.66 8.56 -1.53
N THR A 112 2.70 9.87 -1.37
CA THR A 112 2.42 10.82 -2.47
C THR A 112 3.52 10.72 -3.53
N ASP A 113 4.79 10.73 -3.12
CA ASP A 113 5.92 10.57 -4.03
C ASP A 113 5.90 9.21 -4.72
N LEU A 114 5.63 8.13 -3.97
CA LEU A 114 5.56 6.79 -4.54
C LEU A 114 4.43 6.67 -5.59
N ALA A 115 3.26 7.23 -5.30
CA ALA A 115 2.15 7.29 -6.26
C ALA A 115 2.55 8.07 -7.53
N TYR A 116 3.22 9.22 -7.36
CA TYR A 116 3.74 10.01 -8.47
C TYR A 116 4.73 9.22 -9.33
N GLU A 117 5.69 8.51 -8.72
CA GLU A 117 6.67 7.71 -9.47
C GLU A 117 6.01 6.60 -10.29
N PHE A 118 5.06 5.86 -9.69
CA PHE A 118 4.31 4.83 -10.43
C PHE A 118 3.54 5.43 -11.61
N LYS A 119 2.85 6.57 -11.39
CA LYS A 119 2.13 7.26 -12.45
C LYS A 119 3.08 7.76 -13.55
N ASN A 120 4.22 8.32 -13.19
CA ASN A 120 5.18 8.85 -14.16
C ASN A 120 5.83 7.73 -15.01
N ILE A 121 6.16 6.59 -14.39
CA ILE A 121 6.84 5.48 -15.08
C ILE A 121 5.86 4.65 -15.91
N TYR A 122 4.69 4.30 -15.36
CA TYR A 122 3.77 3.34 -16.00
C TYR A 122 2.44 3.96 -16.46
N ASN A 123 2.23 5.26 -16.24
CA ASN A 123 0.93 5.92 -16.40
C ASN A 123 -0.20 5.29 -15.58
N LYS A 124 0.15 4.53 -14.53
CA LYS A 124 -0.79 3.77 -13.70
C LYS A 124 -0.27 3.61 -12.28
N ILE A 125 -1.15 3.73 -11.29
CA ILE A 125 -0.83 3.57 -9.86
C ILE A 125 -1.39 2.23 -9.38
N PRO A 126 -0.59 1.32 -8.78
CA PRO A 126 -1.10 0.07 -8.24
C PRO A 126 -2.16 0.29 -7.14
N VAL A 127 -3.18 -0.57 -7.04
CA VAL A 127 -4.27 -0.45 -6.04
C VAL A 127 -3.73 -0.34 -4.61
N LEU A 128 -2.69 -1.11 -4.31
CA LEU A 128 -1.99 -1.10 -3.04
C LEU A 128 -1.55 0.31 -2.60
N ILE A 129 -1.13 1.13 -3.56
CA ILE A 129 -0.64 2.49 -3.30
C ILE A 129 -1.82 3.42 -2.96
N TYR A 130 -2.97 3.27 -3.61
CA TYR A 130 -4.19 3.99 -3.22
C TYR A 130 -4.60 3.66 -1.77
N ILE A 131 -4.58 2.38 -1.40
CA ILE A 131 -4.93 1.90 -0.06
C ILE A 131 -4.01 2.54 1.00
N TYR A 132 -2.69 2.43 0.84
CA TYR A 132 -1.75 2.97 1.83
C TYR A 132 -1.70 4.49 1.85
N LYS A 133 -1.90 5.16 0.71
CA LYS A 133 -2.00 6.63 0.66
C LYS A 133 -3.25 7.10 1.39
N PHE A 134 -4.39 6.43 1.18
CA PHE A 134 -5.62 6.68 1.92
C PHE A 134 -5.38 6.55 3.44
N GLU A 135 -4.79 5.44 3.90
CA GLU A 135 -4.53 5.20 5.32
C GLU A 135 -3.59 6.26 5.93
N ALA A 136 -2.57 6.69 5.19
CA ALA A 136 -1.65 7.73 5.63
C ALA A 136 -2.39 9.07 5.83
N LEU A 137 -3.25 9.44 4.87
CA LEU A 137 -4.05 10.68 4.92
C LEU A 137 -5.07 10.64 6.05
N ASP A 138 -5.84 9.56 6.19
CA ASP A 138 -6.80 9.36 7.27
C ASP A 138 -6.12 9.44 8.65
N THR A 139 -4.96 8.78 8.79
CA THR A 139 -4.18 8.83 10.04
C THR A 139 -3.66 10.23 10.36
N SER A 140 -3.41 11.05 9.34
CA SER A 140 -2.99 12.45 9.50
C SER A 140 -4.15 13.43 9.74
N GLY A 141 -5.40 12.98 9.69
CA GLY A 141 -6.59 13.83 9.81
C GLY A 141 -6.97 14.60 8.55
N GLN A 142 -6.34 14.29 7.40
CA GLN A 142 -6.62 14.91 6.10
C GLN A 142 -7.77 14.17 5.40
N ASN A 143 -8.96 14.23 6.00
CA ASN A 143 -10.09 13.38 5.62
C ASN A 143 -10.64 13.68 4.22
N GLU A 144 -10.61 14.95 3.78
CA GLU A 144 -11.08 15.33 2.44
C GLU A 144 -10.16 14.76 1.35
N GLU A 145 -8.84 14.89 1.53
CA GLU A 145 -7.84 14.31 0.63
C GLU A 145 -7.90 12.77 0.65
N ALA A 146 -8.11 12.17 1.82
CA ALA A 146 -8.28 10.73 1.94
C ALA A 146 -9.49 10.25 1.11
N ALA A 147 -10.63 10.94 1.20
CA ALA A 147 -11.82 10.61 0.42
C ALA A 147 -11.59 10.79 -1.10
N LYS A 148 -10.86 11.83 -1.53
CA LYS A 148 -10.48 12.00 -2.95
C LYS A 148 -9.66 10.83 -3.46
N VAL A 149 -8.60 10.43 -2.73
CA VAL A 149 -7.75 9.28 -3.08
C VAL A 149 -8.55 7.99 -3.20
N LEU A 150 -9.53 7.80 -2.30
CA LEU A 150 -10.38 6.63 -2.29
C LEU A 150 -11.32 6.58 -3.51
N ASN A 151 -11.93 7.71 -3.86
CA ASN A 151 -12.79 7.84 -5.04
C ASN A 151 -12.01 7.65 -6.34
N GLU A 152 -10.81 8.22 -6.45
CA GLU A 152 -9.89 8.00 -7.57
C GLU A 152 -9.53 6.51 -7.69
N GLY A 153 -9.17 5.89 -6.57
CA GLY A 153 -8.85 4.46 -6.52
C GLY A 153 -10.02 3.59 -6.97
N LEU A 154 -11.24 3.88 -6.53
CA LEU A 154 -12.44 3.13 -6.96
C LEU A 154 -12.84 3.41 -8.41
N THR A 155 -12.49 4.58 -8.94
CA THR A 155 -12.68 4.88 -10.37
C THR A 155 -11.74 4.04 -11.23
N GLU A 156 -10.46 3.91 -10.83
CA GLU A 156 -9.51 3.05 -11.56
C GLU A 156 -9.71 1.55 -11.28
N TYR A 157 -10.19 1.18 -10.08
CA TYR A 157 -10.30 -0.20 -9.60
C TYR A 157 -11.65 -0.44 -8.91
N PRO A 158 -12.75 -0.48 -9.66
CA PRO A 158 -14.11 -0.61 -9.11
C PRO A 158 -14.33 -1.93 -8.36
N ASP A 159 -13.55 -2.97 -8.65
CA ASP A 159 -13.69 -4.30 -8.03
C ASP A 159 -12.81 -4.49 -6.77
N SER A 160 -12.08 -3.46 -6.36
CA SER A 160 -11.23 -3.52 -5.17
C SER A 160 -12.08 -3.60 -3.89
N ILE A 161 -12.12 -4.77 -3.26
CA ILE A 161 -12.86 -5.00 -2.03
C ILE A 161 -12.31 -4.11 -0.89
N PRO A 162 -10.98 -3.98 -0.69
CA PRO A 162 -10.44 -3.08 0.33
C PRO A 162 -10.84 -1.61 0.16
N LEU A 163 -10.86 -1.10 -1.07
CA LEU A 163 -11.29 0.29 -1.32
C LEU A 163 -12.79 0.45 -1.07
N LYS A 164 -13.63 -0.51 -1.48
CA LYS A 164 -15.07 -0.50 -1.15
C LYS A 164 -15.30 -0.52 0.36
N VAL A 165 -14.58 -1.36 1.10
CA VAL A 165 -14.65 -1.42 2.57
C VAL A 165 -14.32 -0.06 3.18
N TYR A 166 -13.20 0.55 2.80
CA TYR A 166 -12.83 1.88 3.30
C TYR A 166 -13.85 2.95 2.91
N ASN A 167 -14.40 2.88 1.71
CA ASN A 167 -15.37 3.85 1.27
C ASN A 167 -16.66 3.75 2.08
N PHE A 168 -17.15 2.53 2.34
CA PHE A 168 -18.29 2.31 3.22
C PHE A 168 -18.01 2.82 4.64
N LEU A 169 -16.82 2.55 5.20
CA LEU A 169 -16.50 2.95 6.57
C LEU A 169 -16.55 4.47 6.78
N ILE A 170 -16.24 5.26 5.75
CA ILE A 170 -16.30 6.72 5.81
C ILE A 170 -17.67 7.27 5.40
N SER A 171 -18.17 6.86 4.24
CA SER A 171 -19.39 7.43 3.64
C SER A 171 -20.68 6.89 4.25
N LYS A 172 -20.64 5.68 4.82
CA LYS A 172 -21.82 4.90 5.21
C LYS A 172 -22.79 4.64 4.05
N ASP A 173 -22.28 4.55 2.82
CA ASP A 173 -23.09 4.26 1.63
C ASP A 173 -23.67 2.83 1.68
N GLU A 174 -25.01 2.75 1.73
CA GLU A 174 -25.76 1.50 1.82
C GLU A 174 -25.70 0.66 0.53
N VAL A 175 -25.44 1.26 -0.63
CA VAL A 175 -25.27 0.53 -1.90
C VAL A 175 -23.97 -0.28 -1.83
N ILE A 176 -22.89 0.36 -1.38
CA ILE A 176 -21.59 -0.30 -1.20
C ILE A 176 -21.67 -1.36 -0.11
N LYS A 177 -22.36 -1.06 0.98
CA LYS A 177 -22.62 -2.03 2.05
C LYS A 177 -23.31 -3.28 1.49
N THR A 178 -24.38 -3.10 0.72
CA THR A 178 -25.18 -4.18 0.13
C THR A 178 -24.34 -5.05 -0.81
N ASP A 179 -23.50 -4.43 -1.64
CA ASP A 179 -22.55 -5.14 -2.49
C ASP A 179 -21.56 -5.98 -1.65
N LEU A 180 -20.95 -5.38 -0.63
CA LEU A 180 -19.99 -6.06 0.24
C LEU A 180 -20.60 -7.28 0.96
N ILE A 181 -21.83 -7.17 1.50
CA ILE A 181 -22.47 -8.28 2.22
C ILE A 181 -23.00 -9.37 1.27
N THR A 182 -23.39 -9.00 0.06
CA THR A 182 -23.98 -9.96 -0.90
C THR A 182 -22.89 -10.71 -1.65
N ASN A 183 -21.86 -10.00 -2.11
CA ASN A 183 -20.86 -10.54 -3.03
C ASN A 183 -19.52 -10.86 -2.36
N HIS A 184 -19.23 -10.28 -1.18
CA HIS A 184 -17.92 -10.35 -0.54
C HIS A 184 -17.98 -10.67 0.96
N SER A 185 -19.07 -11.28 1.44
CA SER A 185 -19.28 -11.62 2.85
C SER A 185 -18.18 -12.51 3.45
N ASN A 186 -17.49 -13.29 2.62
CA ASN A 186 -16.40 -14.15 3.06
C ASN A 186 -15.06 -13.43 3.22
N HIS A 187 -14.92 -12.24 2.66
CA HIS A 187 -13.68 -11.50 2.63
C HIS A 187 -13.23 -11.09 4.03
N TRP A 188 -11.95 -11.31 4.35
CA TRP A 188 -11.41 -11.07 5.69
C TRP A 188 -11.64 -9.64 6.18
N MET A 189 -11.56 -8.61 5.31
CA MET A 189 -11.89 -7.24 5.72
C MET A 189 -13.36 -7.07 6.08
N VAL A 190 -14.29 -7.60 5.30
CA VAL A 190 -15.74 -7.48 5.57
C VAL A 190 -16.04 -8.08 6.96
N LYS A 191 -15.43 -9.24 7.26
CA LYS A 191 -15.50 -9.90 8.58
C LYS A 191 -14.81 -9.09 9.69
N GLN A 192 -13.58 -8.62 9.49
CA GLN A 192 -12.79 -7.89 10.48
C GLN A 192 -13.50 -6.60 10.92
N PHE A 193 -14.10 -5.91 9.95
CA PHE A 193 -14.82 -4.66 10.16
C PHE A 193 -16.29 -4.85 10.53
N GLU A 194 -16.74 -6.10 10.65
CA GLU A 194 -18.10 -6.46 11.08
C GLU A 194 -19.18 -5.78 10.24
N ILE A 195 -18.97 -5.68 8.92
CA ILE A 195 -19.94 -5.11 8.00
C ILE A 195 -21.08 -6.13 7.82
N LYS A 196 -22.27 -5.76 8.27
CA LYS A 196 -23.48 -6.59 8.32
C LYS A 196 -24.69 -5.81 7.84
#